data_AF-A0A0G0GTV2-F1
#
_entry.id   AF-A0A0G0GTV2-F1
#
_cell.length_a   1.000
_cell.length_b   1.000
_cell.length_c   1.000
_cell.angle_alpha   90.00
_cell.angle_beta   90.00
_cell.angle_gamma   90.00
#
_symmetry.space_group_name_H-M   'P 1'
#
loop_
_entity.id
_entity.type
_entity.pdbx_description
1 polymer ?
#
loop_
_entity_poly.entity_id
_entity_poly.type
_entity_poly.pdbx_seq_one_letter_code
_entity_poly.pdbx_strand_id
1 'polypeptide(L)'
;MTDRISPNLASAHLQVSQEGAPQVEPYEMPLLYPAILIILYSIRGLLRYSEIKRRERIKRHILQKQEGVKIIKELSNRDILMIGLGLYWGEGYKYENGEFGFTNSNPLMIHFYFKWLKLWDVEKNSLVFRLTLNEFFRKEENNIKLFWINFLGIKKEQFSKTTFIKTSLKKASLKNILKYKGILRVKVRKGTLLRNKILGAIEHISSI
;
A
#
# COMPACT_ATOMS: atom_id res chain seq x y z
N MET A 1 12.50 39.97 74.83
CA MET A 1 12.72 41.36 75.26
C MET A 1 13.28 42.08 74.05
N THR A 2 12.65 43.12 73.54
CA THR A 2 12.33 44.31 74.34
C THR A 2 10.98 44.93 74.00
N ASP A 3 10.44 45.54 75.05
CA ASP A 3 9.35 46.48 75.12
C ASP A 3 9.21 47.46 73.94
N ARG A 4 7.94 47.79 73.70
CA ARG A 4 7.33 49.13 73.61
C ARG A 4 8.21 50.28 73.08
N ILE A 5 7.62 51.07 72.18
CA ILE A 5 7.19 52.46 72.40
C ILE A 5 6.91 53.08 71.01
N SER A 6 5.63 53.33 70.72
CA SER A 6 5.19 54.51 69.96
C SER A 6 5.00 55.65 70.98
N PRO A 7 4.88 56.95 70.65
CA PRO A 7 4.61 57.55 69.33
C PRO A 7 5.38 58.87 69.07
N ASN A 8 5.30 59.42 67.84
CA ASN A 8 5.03 60.85 67.67
C ASN A 8 4.61 61.18 66.24
N LEU A 9 3.41 61.73 66.12
CA LEU A 9 2.84 62.29 64.90
C LEU A 9 3.41 63.69 64.69
N ALA A 10 4.16 63.88 63.61
CA ALA A 10 4.39 65.19 63.03
C ALA A 10 4.00 65.12 61.54
N SER A 11 2.98 65.90 61.22
CA SER A 11 2.42 66.19 59.91
C SER A 11 3.48 66.51 58.85
N ALA A 12 3.49 65.75 57.75
CA ALA A 12 4.14 66.14 56.52
C ALA A 12 3.20 65.86 55.34
N HIS A 13 2.64 66.92 54.78
CA HIS A 13 2.09 66.91 53.43
C HIS A 13 3.19 66.50 52.45
N LEU A 14 3.03 65.34 51.82
CA LEU A 14 3.87 64.93 50.70
C LEU A 14 3.04 65.01 49.42
N GLN A 15 3.40 66.01 48.62
CA GLN A 15 2.93 66.25 47.26
C GLN A 15 3.14 65.01 46.40
N VAL A 16 2.08 64.63 45.69
CA VAL A 16 2.14 63.67 44.58
C VAL A 16 2.85 64.37 43.42
N SER A 17 4.11 64.03 43.19
CA SER A 17 4.84 64.40 41.97
C SER A 17 4.95 63.19 41.05
N GLN A 18 4.61 63.46 39.79
CA GLN A 18 4.35 62.52 38.71
C GLN A 18 5.62 61.75 38.29
N GLU A 19 5.64 60.44 38.48
CA GLU A 19 6.48 59.55 37.68
C GLU A 19 5.71 59.19 36.40
N GLY A 20 6.22 59.67 35.26
CA GLY A 20 5.62 59.43 33.95
C GLY A 20 5.55 57.94 33.62
N ALA A 21 4.39 57.50 33.12
CA ALA A 21 4.26 56.17 32.54
C ALA A 21 5.31 55.98 31.44
N PRO A 22 6.00 54.82 31.37
CA PRO A 22 6.95 54.58 30.29
C PRO A 22 6.20 54.67 28.96
N GLN A 23 6.60 55.61 28.10
CA GLN A 23 6.13 55.64 26.72
C GLN A 23 6.66 54.38 26.04
N VAL A 24 5.78 53.41 25.84
CA VAL A 24 6.03 52.31 24.92
C VAL A 24 5.86 52.90 23.52
N GLU A 25 6.96 53.21 22.84
CA GLU A 25 6.89 53.56 21.43
C GLU A 25 6.16 52.41 20.69
N PRO A 26 5.17 52.72 19.83
CA PRO A 26 4.50 51.68 19.06
C PRO A 26 5.57 51.00 18.21
N TYR A 27 5.83 49.71 18.46
CA TYR A 27 6.76 48.93 17.66
C TYR A 27 6.24 48.93 16.22
N GLU A 28 6.81 49.78 15.38
CA GLU A 28 6.53 49.80 13.96
C GLU A 28 6.88 48.42 13.40
N MET A 29 5.85 47.65 13.03
CA MET A 29 5.96 46.37 12.33
C MET A 29 5.65 46.46 10.81
N PRO A 30 6.02 47.52 10.05
CA PRO A 30 5.53 47.74 8.69
C PRO A 30 6.11 46.77 7.65
N LEU A 31 7.24 46.09 7.94
CA LEU A 31 7.92 45.23 6.97
C LEU A 31 7.58 43.74 7.07
N LEU A 32 7.09 43.27 8.22
CA LEU A 32 6.81 41.85 8.44
C LEU A 32 5.53 41.38 7.71
N TYR A 33 4.50 42.22 7.69
CA TYR A 33 3.22 41.93 7.05
C TYR A 33 3.30 41.74 5.52
N PRO A 34 3.94 42.64 4.73
CA PRO A 34 4.06 42.45 3.29
C PRO A 34 4.93 41.23 2.94
N ALA A 35 5.99 40.96 3.70
CA ALA A 35 6.83 39.78 3.49
C ALA A 35 6.07 38.46 3.71
N ILE A 36 5.29 38.36 4.80
CA ILE A 36 4.41 37.21 5.07
C ILE A 36 3.39 37.03 3.95
N LEU A 37 2.79 38.13 3.47
CA LEU A 37 1.80 38.09 2.41
C LEU A 37 2.38 37.56 1.09
N ILE A 38 3.58 38.00 0.71
CA ILE A 38 4.31 37.49 -0.47
C ILE A 38 4.60 35.99 -0.35
N ILE A 39 5.05 35.54 0.81
CA ILE A 39 5.30 34.11 1.08
C ILE A 39 4.00 33.31 0.95
N LEU A 40 2.89 33.79 1.52
CA LEU A 40 1.59 33.13 1.42
C LEU A 40 1.08 33.05 -0.03
N TYR A 41 1.23 34.10 -0.83
CA TYR A 41 0.87 34.07 -2.25
C TYR A 41 1.76 33.10 -3.04
N SER A 42 3.06 33.08 -2.75
CA SER A 42 4.01 32.16 -3.40
C SER A 42 3.70 30.69 -3.08
N ILE A 43 3.42 30.37 -1.81
CA ILE A 43 3.00 29.03 -1.37
C ILE A 43 1.67 28.65 -2.05
N ARG A 44 0.69 29.57 -2.10
CA ARG A 44 -0.59 29.33 -2.79
C ARG A 44 -0.38 29.07 -4.28
N GLY A 45 0.50 29.82 -4.95
CA GLY A 45 0.85 29.60 -6.35
C GLY A 45 1.46 28.21 -6.58
N LEU A 46 2.41 27.81 -5.73
CA LEU A 46 3.05 26.50 -5.78
C LEU A 46 2.06 25.36 -5.54
N LEU A 47 1.16 25.51 -4.56
CA LEU A 47 0.11 24.53 -4.27
C LEU A 47 -0.84 24.37 -5.46
N ARG A 48 -1.31 25.48 -6.06
CA ARG A 48 -2.16 25.43 -7.26
C ARG A 48 -1.45 24.75 -8.43
N TYR A 49 -0.19 25.09 -8.67
CA TYR A 49 0.61 24.45 -9.72
C TYR A 49 0.79 22.95 -9.49
N SER A 50 1.11 22.55 -8.26
CA SER A 50 1.22 21.13 -7.85
C SER A 50 -0.10 20.39 -8.05
N GLU A 51 -1.24 21.00 -7.71
CA GLU A 51 -2.56 20.44 -7.95
C GLU A 51 -2.88 20.28 -9.44
N ILE A 52 -2.54 21.27 -10.28
CA ILE A 52 -2.71 21.17 -11.73
C ILE A 52 -1.89 19.99 -12.27
N LYS A 53 -0.61 19.88 -11.89
CA LYS A 53 0.25 18.76 -12.30
C LYS A 53 -0.26 17.42 -11.79
N ARG A 54 -0.80 17.37 -10.58
CA ARG A 54 -1.46 16.17 -10.03
C ARG A 54 -2.68 15.78 -10.86
N ARG A 55 -3.54 16.75 -11.23
CA ARG A 55 -4.72 16.52 -12.06
C ARG A 55 -4.34 16.05 -13.46
N GLU A 56 -3.36 16.70 -14.09
CA GLU A 56 -2.81 16.27 -15.39
C GLU A 56 -2.29 14.82 -15.33
N ARG A 57 -1.52 14.47 -14.29
CA ARG A 57 -1.01 13.11 -14.09
C ARG A 57 -2.14 12.09 -13.94
N ILE A 58 -3.18 12.42 -13.18
CA ILE A 58 -4.35 11.54 -13.01
C ILE A 58 -5.08 11.36 -14.35
N LYS A 59 -5.34 12.45 -15.08
CA LYS A 59 -5.98 12.41 -16.40
C LYS A 59 -5.18 11.56 -17.38
N ARG A 60 -3.86 11.80 -17.51
CA ARG A 60 -2.97 11.00 -18.36
C ARG A 60 -3.02 9.52 -17.99
N HIS A 61 -2.92 9.21 -16.70
CA HIS A 61 -2.97 7.83 -16.23
C HIS A 61 -4.31 7.12 -16.54
N ILE A 62 -5.44 7.83 -16.45
CA ILE A 62 -6.75 7.29 -16.83
C ILE A 62 -6.79 7.03 -18.34
N LEU A 63 -6.36 8.00 -19.16
CA LEU A 63 -6.34 7.86 -20.61
C LEU A 63 -5.47 6.67 -21.05
N GLN A 64 -4.24 6.58 -20.55
CA GLN A 64 -3.30 5.49 -20.87
C GLN A 64 -3.86 4.11 -20.47
N LYS A 65 -4.59 4.03 -19.36
CA LYS A 65 -5.28 2.79 -18.98
C LYS A 65 -6.37 2.41 -19.97
N GLN A 66 -7.15 3.38 -20.44
CA GLN A 66 -8.20 3.13 -21.43
C GLN A 66 -7.62 2.74 -22.78
N GLU A 67 -6.52 3.37 -23.20
CA GLU A 67 -5.76 2.99 -24.40
C GLU A 67 -5.28 1.54 -24.31
N GLY A 68 -4.72 1.13 -23.17
CA GLY A 68 -4.32 -0.25 -22.93
C GLY A 68 -5.46 -1.26 -23.11
N VAL A 69 -6.67 -0.94 -22.64
CA VAL A 69 -7.87 -1.79 -22.85
C VAL A 69 -8.23 -1.89 -24.33
N LYS A 70 -8.15 -0.77 -25.07
CA LYS A 70 -8.48 -0.74 -26.50
C LYS A 70 -7.52 -1.56 -27.38
N ILE A 71 -6.26 -1.68 -26.98
CA ILE A 71 -5.25 -2.50 -27.70
C ILE A 71 -5.63 -3.98 -27.67
N ILE A 72 -6.00 -4.49 -26.50
CA ILE A 72 -6.22 -5.92 -26.28
C ILE A 72 -7.60 -6.38 -26.77
N LYS A 73 -8.61 -5.50 -26.76
CA LYS A 73 -10.00 -5.83 -27.12
C LYS A 73 -10.53 -7.04 -26.32
N GLU A 74 -11.39 -7.84 -26.92
CA GLU A 74 -11.93 -9.06 -26.33
C GLU A 74 -10.93 -10.20 -26.42
N LEU A 75 -10.81 -10.97 -25.34
CA LEU A 75 -9.92 -12.12 -25.26
C LEU A 75 -10.71 -13.41 -25.48
N SER A 76 -10.23 -14.26 -26.38
CA SER A 76 -10.73 -15.61 -26.56
C SER A 76 -10.17 -16.57 -25.49
N ASN A 77 -10.75 -17.77 -25.41
CA ASN A 77 -10.18 -18.83 -24.58
C ASN A 77 -8.75 -19.21 -25.00
N ARG A 78 -8.42 -19.10 -26.30
CA ARG A 78 -7.06 -19.35 -26.78
C ARG A 78 -6.08 -18.32 -26.24
N ASP A 79 -6.46 -17.05 -26.20
CA ASP A 79 -5.59 -15.98 -25.67
C ASP A 79 -5.33 -16.18 -24.18
N ILE A 80 -6.37 -16.51 -23.41
CA ILE A 80 -6.25 -16.83 -21.98
C ILE A 80 -5.35 -18.05 -21.78
N LEU A 81 -5.51 -19.09 -22.60
CA LEU A 81 -4.67 -20.29 -22.56
C LEU A 81 -3.18 -19.95 -22.76
N MET A 82 -2.86 -19.16 -23.80
CA MET A 82 -1.49 -18.76 -24.13
C MET A 82 -0.87 -17.85 -23.07
N ILE A 83 -1.60 -16.85 -22.58
CA ILE A 83 -1.14 -15.97 -21.50
C ILE A 83 -0.86 -16.79 -20.23
N GLY A 84 -1.73 -17.75 -19.91
CA GLY A 84 -1.51 -18.61 -18.74
C GLY A 84 -0.36 -19.59 -18.90
N LEU A 85 -0.09 -20.09 -20.12
CA LEU A 85 1.12 -20.86 -20.40
C LEU A 85 2.38 -20.01 -20.17
N GLY A 86 2.41 -18.78 -20.70
CA GLY A 86 3.51 -17.84 -20.44
C GLY A 86 3.66 -17.48 -18.96
N LEU A 87 2.54 -17.24 -18.26
CA LEU A 87 2.55 -16.97 -16.83
C LEU A 87 3.08 -18.16 -16.02
N TYR A 88 2.66 -19.39 -16.35
CA TYR A 88 3.17 -20.60 -15.70
C TYR A 88 4.64 -20.84 -16.05
N TRP A 89 5.05 -20.54 -17.28
CA TRP A 89 6.46 -20.58 -17.66
C TRP A 89 7.29 -19.55 -16.90
N GLY A 90 6.75 -18.40 -16.50
CA GLY A 90 7.47 -17.45 -15.65
C GLY A 90 7.54 -17.88 -14.17
N GLU A 91 6.40 -18.21 -13.58
CA GLU A 91 6.18 -18.22 -12.13
C GLU A 91 5.69 -19.58 -11.58
N GLY A 92 5.40 -20.54 -12.46
CA GLY A 92 4.93 -21.88 -12.12
C GLY A 92 6.02 -22.81 -11.62
N TYR A 93 5.61 -23.94 -11.03
CA TYR A 93 6.54 -24.92 -10.48
C TYR A 93 7.12 -25.80 -11.58
N LYS A 94 8.44 -25.70 -11.77
CA LYS A 94 9.18 -26.39 -12.84
C LYS A 94 10.05 -27.55 -12.34
N TYR A 95 10.32 -27.62 -11.05
CA TYR A 95 11.21 -28.63 -10.47
C TYR A 95 10.57 -30.02 -10.40
N GLU A 96 11.42 -31.04 -10.29
CA GLU A 96 11.13 -32.48 -10.45
C GLU A 96 10.22 -33.09 -9.38
N ASN A 97 9.94 -32.36 -8.29
CA ASN A 97 9.03 -32.78 -7.23
C ASN A 97 7.57 -32.95 -7.68
N GLY A 98 7.27 -32.77 -8.98
CA GLY A 98 6.02 -33.20 -9.62
C GLY A 98 4.78 -32.41 -9.20
N GLU A 99 4.94 -31.37 -8.38
CA GLU A 99 3.84 -30.56 -7.89
C GLU A 99 3.37 -29.58 -8.96
N PHE A 100 2.07 -29.61 -9.25
CA PHE A 100 1.44 -28.54 -10.03
C PHE A 100 1.07 -27.39 -9.10
N GLY A 101 1.82 -26.30 -9.18
CA GLY A 101 1.61 -25.14 -8.31
C GLY A 101 2.12 -23.84 -8.89
N PHE A 102 1.61 -22.76 -8.30
CA PHE A 102 1.90 -21.38 -8.67
C PHE A 102 1.97 -20.55 -7.40
N THR A 103 2.94 -19.64 -7.30
CA THR A 103 3.12 -18.78 -6.13
C THR A 103 3.26 -17.34 -6.57
N ASN A 104 2.43 -16.43 -6.06
CA ASN A 104 2.63 -15.00 -6.31
C ASN A 104 2.04 -14.14 -5.19
N SER A 105 2.51 -12.90 -5.08
CA SER A 105 1.98 -11.90 -4.13
C SER A 105 0.95 -10.95 -4.76
N ASN A 106 0.88 -10.88 -6.08
CA ASN A 106 -0.06 -10.03 -6.81
C ASN A 106 -1.44 -10.71 -6.91
N PRO A 107 -2.49 -10.13 -6.31
CA PRO A 107 -3.83 -10.72 -6.36
C PRO A 107 -4.37 -10.88 -7.78
N LEU A 108 -4.08 -9.95 -8.69
CA LEU A 108 -4.58 -10.02 -10.07
C LEU A 108 -3.96 -11.20 -10.85
N MET A 109 -2.68 -11.50 -10.62
CA MET A 109 -2.03 -12.68 -11.23
C MET A 109 -2.65 -13.98 -10.71
N ILE A 110 -2.90 -14.09 -9.41
CA ILE A 110 -3.58 -15.26 -8.84
C ILE A 110 -5.01 -15.40 -9.37
N HIS A 111 -5.75 -14.29 -9.48
CA HIS A 111 -7.10 -14.31 -10.02
C HIS A 111 -7.12 -14.74 -11.48
N PHE A 112 -6.19 -14.25 -12.30
CA PHE A 112 -6.03 -14.72 -13.67
C PHE A 112 -5.68 -16.21 -13.72
N TYR A 113 -4.76 -16.67 -12.85
CA TYR A 113 -4.39 -18.07 -12.76
C TYR A 113 -5.61 -18.98 -12.50
N PHE A 114 -6.59 -18.54 -11.71
CA PHE A 114 -7.85 -19.28 -11.53
C PHE A 114 -8.68 -19.40 -12.80
N LYS A 115 -8.77 -18.32 -13.59
CA LYS A 115 -9.46 -18.35 -14.89
C LYS A 115 -8.77 -19.30 -15.85
N TRP A 116 -7.45 -19.31 -15.85
CA TRP A 116 -6.66 -20.21 -16.67
C TRP A 116 -6.81 -21.68 -16.25
N LEU A 117 -6.77 -21.96 -14.94
CA LEU A 117 -7.02 -23.30 -14.41
C LEU A 117 -8.40 -23.87 -14.80
N LYS A 118 -9.42 -23.01 -14.91
CA LYS A 118 -10.75 -23.40 -15.38
C LYS A 118 -10.73 -23.91 -16.82
N LEU A 119 -9.85 -23.41 -17.69
CA LEU A 119 -9.69 -23.91 -19.06
C LEU A 119 -9.04 -25.30 -19.13
N TRP A 120 -8.41 -25.72 -18.04
CA TRP A 120 -7.85 -27.07 -17.86
C TRP A 120 -8.77 -27.96 -17.01
N ASP A 121 -10.03 -27.58 -16.86
CA ASP A 121 -11.05 -28.30 -16.08
C ASP A 121 -10.68 -28.53 -14.60
N VAL A 122 -9.84 -27.65 -14.04
CA VAL A 122 -9.45 -27.74 -12.62
C VAL A 122 -10.53 -27.10 -11.75
N GLU A 123 -11.20 -27.92 -10.96
CA GLU A 123 -12.19 -27.45 -10.00
C GLU A 123 -11.54 -26.71 -8.83
N LYS A 124 -12.18 -25.64 -8.37
CA LYS A 124 -11.71 -24.86 -7.22
C LYS A 124 -11.53 -25.70 -5.95
N ASN A 125 -12.35 -26.72 -5.72
CA ASN A 125 -12.25 -27.60 -4.54
C ASN A 125 -10.99 -28.49 -4.56
N SER A 126 -10.39 -28.73 -5.73
CA SER A 126 -9.13 -29.45 -5.88
C SER A 126 -7.91 -28.63 -5.44
N LEU A 127 -8.09 -27.34 -5.16
CA LEU A 127 -6.99 -26.43 -4.84
C LEU A 127 -6.64 -26.46 -3.34
N VAL A 128 -5.35 -26.36 -3.06
CA VAL A 128 -4.77 -26.19 -1.73
C VAL A 128 -3.97 -24.90 -1.70
N PHE A 129 -4.18 -24.12 -0.65
CA PHE A 129 -3.54 -22.83 -0.49
C PHE A 129 -2.50 -22.88 0.64
N ARG A 130 -1.41 -22.15 0.48
CA ARG A 130 -0.50 -21.83 1.56
C ARG A 130 -0.19 -20.35 1.53
N LEU A 131 -0.46 -19.68 2.64
CA LEU A 131 -0.09 -18.29 2.82
C LEU A 131 1.33 -18.24 3.40
N THR A 132 2.18 -17.40 2.83
CA THR A 132 3.48 -17.06 3.40
C THR A 132 3.47 -15.59 3.80
N LEU A 133 3.81 -15.33 5.06
CA LEU A 133 3.86 -14.00 5.64
C LEU A 133 5.23 -13.70 6.22
N ASN A 134 5.66 -12.45 6.14
CA ASN A 134 6.75 -11.99 6.99
C ASN A 134 6.30 -12.02 8.46
N GLU A 135 7.20 -12.39 9.36
CA GLU A 135 6.99 -12.47 10.81
C GLU A 135 6.33 -11.21 11.40
N PHE A 136 6.67 -10.03 10.87
CA PHE A 136 6.08 -8.75 11.26
C PHE A 136 4.55 -8.71 11.10
N PHE A 137 4.01 -9.40 10.09
CA PHE A 137 2.57 -9.43 9.79
C PHE A 137 1.86 -10.65 10.40
N ARG A 138 2.42 -11.25 11.45
CA ARG A 138 1.83 -12.42 12.11
C ARG A 138 0.43 -12.15 12.65
N LYS A 139 0.20 -10.96 13.21
CA LYS A 139 -1.10 -10.60 13.82
C LYS A 139 -2.20 -10.42 12.78
N GLU A 140 -1.83 -10.13 11.53
CA GLU A 140 -2.71 -9.85 10.41
C GLU A 140 -3.09 -11.11 9.62
N GLU A 141 -2.58 -12.30 10.00
CA GLU A 141 -2.78 -13.55 9.25
C GLU A 141 -4.25 -13.79 8.89
N ASN A 142 -5.15 -13.67 9.88
CA ASN A 142 -6.57 -13.93 9.68
C ASN A 142 -7.20 -12.93 8.70
N ASN A 143 -6.87 -11.65 8.80
CA ASN A 143 -7.38 -10.61 7.90
C ASN A 143 -6.88 -10.81 6.46
N ILE A 144 -5.62 -11.23 6.30
CA ILE A 144 -5.03 -11.52 5.00
C ILE A 144 -5.67 -12.79 4.40
N LYS A 145 -5.91 -13.84 5.19
CA LYS A 145 -6.65 -15.02 4.75
C LYS A 145 -8.07 -14.67 4.32
N LEU A 146 -8.79 -13.87 5.11
CA LEU A 146 -10.14 -13.41 4.79
C LEU A 146 -10.17 -12.62 3.48
N PHE A 147 -9.17 -11.76 3.24
CA PHE A 147 -9.03 -11.09 1.95
C PHE A 147 -8.98 -12.10 0.79
N TRP A 148 -8.12 -13.12 0.86
CA TRP A 148 -8.01 -14.12 -0.20
C TRP A 148 -9.26 -14.98 -0.35
N ILE A 149 -9.89 -15.36 0.77
CA ILE A 149 -11.17 -16.08 0.79
C ILE A 149 -12.23 -15.32 0.00
N ASN A 150 -12.41 -14.04 0.32
CA ASN A 150 -13.42 -13.19 -0.31
C ASN A 150 -13.06 -12.87 -1.77
N PHE A 151 -11.80 -12.54 -2.03
CA PHE A 151 -11.34 -12.12 -3.36
C PHE A 151 -11.35 -13.26 -4.38
N LEU A 152 -11.06 -14.50 -3.95
CA LEU A 152 -11.04 -15.67 -4.82
C LEU A 152 -12.29 -16.53 -4.68
N GLY A 153 -13.16 -16.29 -3.69
CA GLY A 153 -14.33 -17.10 -3.37
C GLY A 153 -13.96 -18.54 -3.00
N ILE A 154 -12.95 -18.74 -2.17
CA ILE A 154 -12.41 -20.07 -1.74
C ILE A 154 -12.78 -20.37 -0.30
N LYS A 155 -12.74 -21.64 0.10
CA LYS A 155 -13.11 -22.04 1.47
C LYS A 155 -11.89 -22.01 2.41
N LYS A 156 -12.13 -21.74 3.70
CA LYS A 156 -11.06 -21.63 4.72
C LYS A 156 -10.30 -22.94 4.88
N GLU A 157 -10.99 -24.07 4.75
CA GLU A 157 -10.47 -25.43 4.94
C GLU A 157 -9.45 -25.82 3.86
N GLN A 158 -9.41 -25.08 2.75
CA GLN A 158 -8.42 -25.27 1.69
C GLN A 158 -7.04 -24.69 2.04
N PHE A 159 -6.93 -23.89 3.11
CA PHE A 159 -5.65 -23.36 3.57
C PHE A 159 -4.90 -24.39 4.43
N SER A 160 -3.66 -24.65 4.04
CA SER A 160 -2.66 -25.28 4.90
C SER A 160 -2.07 -24.29 5.91
N LYS A 161 -1.25 -24.80 6.84
CA LYS A 161 -0.55 -24.00 7.84
C LYS A 161 0.24 -22.86 7.17
N THR A 162 0.04 -21.63 7.65
CA THR A 162 0.75 -20.45 7.18
C THR A 162 2.23 -20.57 7.48
N THR A 163 3.07 -20.19 6.51
CA THR A 163 4.51 -20.11 6.68
C THR A 163 4.90 -18.70 7.10
N PHE A 164 5.71 -18.57 8.14
CA PHE A 164 6.26 -17.30 8.55
C PHE A 164 7.75 -17.24 8.20
N ILE A 165 8.18 -16.12 7.62
CA ILE A 165 9.57 -15.88 7.23
C ILE A 165 10.10 -14.61 7.91
N LYS A 166 11.36 -14.65 8.33
CA LYS A 166 12.07 -13.47 8.84
C LYS A 166 12.90 -12.89 7.70
N THR A 167 12.35 -11.88 7.04
CA THR A 167 13.04 -11.15 5.97
C THR A 167 13.01 -9.64 6.24
N SER A 168 13.99 -8.90 5.70
CA SER A 168 13.99 -7.45 5.83
C SER A 168 12.81 -6.84 5.06
N LEU A 169 12.05 -5.97 5.74
CA LEU A 169 10.93 -5.30 5.11
C LEU A 169 11.42 -4.07 4.34
N LYS A 170 11.01 -3.96 3.08
CA LYS A 170 11.22 -2.74 2.30
C LYS A 170 10.39 -1.60 2.89
N LYS A 171 10.94 -0.38 2.92
CA LYS A 171 10.24 0.84 3.42
C LYS A 171 8.84 1.03 2.82
N ALA A 172 8.67 0.69 1.53
CA ALA A 172 7.37 0.80 0.85
C ALA A 172 6.29 -0.14 1.43
N SER A 173 6.68 -1.33 1.91
CA SER A 173 5.79 -2.29 2.56
C SER A 173 5.37 -1.82 3.96
N LEU A 174 6.29 -1.17 4.69
CA LEU A 174 6.00 -0.57 5.99
C LEU A 174 5.05 0.63 5.87
N LYS A 175 5.20 1.44 4.83
CA LYS A 175 4.31 2.59 4.57
C LYS A 175 2.89 2.18 4.19
N ASN A 176 2.69 0.96 3.68
CA ASN A 176 1.41 0.49 3.17
C ASN A 176 1.01 -0.87 3.75
N ILE A 177 1.01 -0.99 5.07
CA ILE A 177 0.64 -2.21 5.81
C ILE A 177 -0.69 -2.79 5.29
N LEU A 178 -1.71 -1.96 5.07
CA LEU A 178 -3.02 -2.39 4.58
C LEU A 178 -3.01 -3.02 3.17
N LYS A 179 -2.00 -2.68 2.35
CA LYS A 179 -1.85 -3.22 0.99
C LYS A 179 -1.10 -4.55 0.99
N TYR A 180 -0.43 -4.92 2.07
CA TYR A 180 0.29 -6.19 2.15
C TYR A 180 -0.70 -7.35 2.22
N LYS A 181 -0.66 -8.25 1.22
CA LYS A 181 -1.53 -9.44 1.13
C LYS A 181 -0.78 -10.75 1.28
N GLY A 182 0.50 -10.70 1.66
CA GLY A 182 1.35 -11.89 1.71
C GLY A 182 1.64 -12.48 0.33
N ILE A 183 2.28 -13.64 0.35
CA ILE A 183 2.54 -14.45 -0.84
C ILE A 183 1.59 -15.66 -0.77
N LEU A 184 0.80 -15.86 -1.82
CA LEU A 184 -0.13 -16.98 -1.88
C LEU A 184 0.41 -18.05 -2.83
N ARG A 185 0.59 -19.25 -2.29
CA ARG A 185 0.79 -20.48 -3.05
C ARG A 185 -0.56 -21.10 -3.36
N VAL A 186 -0.77 -21.47 -4.62
CA VAL A 186 -1.91 -22.23 -5.13
C VAL A 186 -1.37 -23.55 -5.67
N LYS A 187 -1.78 -24.68 -5.09
CA LYS A 187 -1.41 -26.03 -5.52
C LYS A 187 -2.64 -26.79 -5.98
N VAL A 188 -2.53 -27.53 -7.08
CA VAL A 188 -3.57 -28.45 -7.55
C VAL A 188 -3.33 -29.84 -6.96
N ARG A 189 -4.33 -30.40 -6.25
CA ARG A 189 -4.24 -31.78 -5.72
C ARG A 189 -4.15 -32.76 -6.88
N LYS A 190 -3.23 -33.74 -6.76
CA LYS A 190 -2.99 -34.76 -7.80
C LYS A 190 -2.74 -34.17 -9.20
N GLY A 191 -2.19 -32.95 -9.29
CA GLY A 191 -2.04 -32.20 -10.54
C GLY A 191 -0.86 -32.60 -11.43
N THR A 192 -0.08 -33.62 -11.08
CA THR A 192 1.17 -33.99 -11.79
C THR A 192 0.93 -34.30 -13.27
N LEU A 193 -0.12 -35.06 -13.59
CA LEU A 193 -0.46 -35.38 -14.99
C LEU A 193 -0.77 -34.12 -15.80
N LEU A 194 -1.55 -33.19 -15.23
CA LEU A 194 -1.89 -31.93 -15.87
C LEU A 194 -0.67 -31.02 -16.03
N ARG A 195 0.19 -30.94 -15.02
CA ARG A 195 1.48 -30.23 -15.11
C ARG A 195 2.31 -30.74 -16.28
N ASN A 196 2.40 -32.05 -16.48
CA ASN A 196 3.18 -32.60 -17.59
C ASN A 196 2.61 -32.20 -18.95
N LYS A 197 1.27 -32.16 -19.11
CA LYS A 197 0.63 -31.63 -20.33
C LYS A 197 0.98 -30.14 -20.56
N ILE A 198 0.95 -29.35 -19.49
CA ILE A 198 1.30 -27.92 -19.54
C ILE A 198 2.78 -27.73 -19.91
N LEU A 199 3.69 -28.50 -19.32
CA LEU A 199 5.12 -28.43 -19.63
C LEU A 199 5.39 -28.85 -21.07
N GLY A 200 4.76 -29.92 -21.56
CA GLY A 200 4.86 -30.31 -22.97
C GLY A 200 4.35 -29.23 -23.93
N ALA A 201 3.26 -28.53 -23.56
CA ALA A 201 2.79 -27.38 -24.34
C ALA A 201 3.79 -26.21 -24.34
N ILE A 202 4.45 -25.95 -23.20
CA ILE A 202 5.50 -24.92 -23.09
C ILE A 202 6.73 -25.32 -23.92
N GLU A 203 7.16 -26.57 -23.87
CA GLU A 203 8.26 -27.11 -24.67
C GLU A 203 7.98 -26.94 -26.17
N HIS A 204 6.76 -27.26 -26.61
CA HIS A 204 6.34 -27.05 -27.99
C HIS A 204 6.40 -25.56 -28.39
N ILE A 205 5.89 -24.65 -27.56
CA ILE A 205 5.97 -23.20 -27.82
C ILE A 205 7.43 -22.73 -27.90
N SER A 206 8.30 -23.26 -27.05
CA SER A 206 9.72 -22.90 -27.02
C SER A 206 10.51 -23.40 -28.23
N SER A 207 9.96 -24.36 -28.98
CA SER A 207 10.61 -24.97 -30.15
C SER A 207 10.27 -24.31 -31.49
N ILE A 208 9.33 -23.35 -31.50
CA ILE A 208 8.93 -22.57 -32.69
C ILE A 208 9.87 -21.39 -32.86
#